data_AF-A0A4V2VJY1-F1
#
_entry.id   AF-A0A4V2VJY1-F1
#
_cell.length_a   1.000
_cell.length_b   1.000
_cell.length_c   1.000
_cell.angle_alpha   90.00
_cell.angle_beta   90.00
_cell.angle_gamma   90.00
#
_symmetry.space_group_name_H-M   'P 1'
#
loop_
_entity.id
_entity.type
_entity.pdbx_description
1 polymer ?
#
loop_
_entity_poly.entity_id
_entity_poly.type
_entity_poly.pdbx_seq_one_letter_code
_entity_poly.pdbx_strand_id
1 'polypeptide(L)'
;MKKEDIKKVVLAYSGGLDTSIIIPWLKENYNNCEVIAVSADVGQGTELDGLEEKAIKTGASKLYILDLKDEFVEDYIYPCLKANAVYEDVYLLGTAFARPLIGKKLVEIAQQEGADAICHGCTGKGNDQVRFELAIKAFAPEMPIIAPWRTWELKSRDDEIDYAQAHQIPLKINRETNYSKDKNLWHLSHEGLDLEDPQNEPKYDEILEMGVTPEQAPDTPTYITLTFESGIPTALNGEKLGGQAMVTKLNEIGGANGIGLIDMVENRLVGMKSRGVYETPGGTILYKAHQLLESITLDKETMHYKQGVAIKFGEILYNGQWFTPLREALSAFVDKVSENVSGEVKLKLYKGNITPASITSPYTLYSEQIASFGEDDSYDQNDSAGFINLFGLPIKVAAMQKKTWNKK
;
A
#
# COMPACT_ATOMS: atom_id res chain seq x y z
N MET A 1 21.22 12.63 23.16
CA MET A 1 21.89 11.56 23.94
C MET A 1 23.25 11.30 23.31
N LYS A 2 24.32 11.10 24.09
CA LYS A 2 25.62 10.75 23.50
C LYS A 2 25.58 9.28 23.08
N LYS A 3 26.34 8.90 22.04
CA LYS A 3 26.40 7.49 21.57
C LYS A 3 26.78 6.52 22.71
N GLU A 4 27.67 6.97 23.60
CA GLU A 4 28.17 6.23 24.76
C GLU A 4 27.08 5.88 25.80
N ASP A 5 25.97 6.63 25.81
CA ASP A 5 24.88 6.43 26.77
C ASP A 5 23.88 5.35 26.30
N ILE A 6 23.90 4.97 25.01
CA ILE A 6 22.96 4.02 24.41
C ILE A 6 23.48 2.60 24.67
N LYS A 7 22.77 1.86 25.53
CA LYS A 7 23.17 0.50 25.96
C LYS A 7 22.32 -0.58 25.33
N LYS A 8 21.07 -0.29 24.95
CA LYS A 8 20.16 -1.24 24.32
C LYS A 8 19.43 -0.60 23.13
N VAL A 9 19.43 -1.29 21.99
CA VAL A 9 18.84 -0.81 20.73
C VAL A 9 17.88 -1.85 20.18
N VAL A 10 16.66 -1.42 19.82
CA VAL A 10 15.73 -2.22 19.01
C VAL A 10 15.99 -1.93 17.54
N LEU A 11 16.28 -2.96 16.75
CA LEU A 11 16.53 -2.87 15.32
C LEU A 11 15.36 -3.44 14.52
N ALA A 12 14.80 -2.64 13.62
CA ALA A 12 13.93 -3.15 12.54
C ALA A 12 14.76 -4.08 11.63
N TYR A 13 14.48 -5.38 11.69
CA TYR A 13 15.33 -6.43 11.12
C TYR A 13 14.58 -7.26 10.09
N SER A 14 15.02 -7.21 8.83
CA SER A 14 14.45 -7.97 7.71
C SER A 14 15.25 -9.22 7.36
N GLY A 15 16.46 -9.38 7.89
CA GLY A 15 17.37 -10.45 7.47
C GLY A 15 18.10 -10.19 6.16
N GLY A 16 17.86 -9.06 5.50
CA GLY A 16 18.63 -8.61 4.35
C GLY A 16 20.09 -8.31 4.70
N LEU A 17 20.92 -8.01 3.70
CA LEU A 17 22.32 -7.63 3.90
C LEU A 17 22.44 -6.44 4.84
N ASP A 18 21.73 -5.35 4.50
CA ASP A 18 21.79 -4.05 5.16
C ASP A 18 21.46 -4.18 6.65
N THR A 19 20.33 -4.80 6.99
CA THR A 19 19.92 -4.97 8.39
C THR A 19 20.79 -5.98 9.15
N SER A 20 21.43 -6.92 8.46
CA SER A 20 22.40 -7.84 9.08
C SER A 20 23.70 -7.15 9.46
N ILE A 21 24.27 -6.32 8.59
CA ILE A 21 25.51 -5.59 8.90
C ILE A 21 25.33 -4.50 9.95
N ILE A 22 24.10 -3.97 10.11
CA ILE A 22 23.80 -2.98 11.14
C ILE A 22 24.02 -3.52 12.56
N ILE A 23 23.82 -4.82 12.79
CA ILE A 23 23.99 -5.42 14.13
C ILE A 23 25.43 -5.27 14.65
N PRO A 24 26.48 -5.80 13.98
CA PRO A 24 27.87 -5.59 14.42
C PRO A 24 28.27 -4.10 14.37
N TRP A 25 27.78 -3.34 13.37
CA TRP A 25 28.07 -1.91 13.28
C TRP A 25 27.57 -1.14 14.50
N LEU A 26 26.37 -1.44 15.00
CA LEU A 26 25.84 -0.85 16.24
C LEU A 26 26.75 -1.17 17.42
N LYS A 27 27.22 -2.41 17.55
CA LYS A 27 28.10 -2.83 18.64
C LYS A 27 29.45 -2.10 18.60
N GLU A 28 30.03 -1.93 17.41
CA GLU A 28 31.28 -1.19 17.22
C GLU A 28 31.15 0.31 17.52
N ASN A 29 30.00 0.91 17.18
CA ASN A 29 29.84 2.36 17.21
C ASN A 29 29.08 2.90 18.43
N TYR A 30 28.44 2.03 19.21
CA TYR A 30 27.62 2.39 20.37
C TYR A 30 28.00 1.55 21.59
N ASN A 31 29.28 1.55 21.95
CA ASN A 31 29.82 0.95 23.19
C ASN A 31 29.37 -0.50 23.44
N ASN A 32 29.38 -1.32 22.39
CA ASN A 32 28.94 -2.72 22.42
C ASN A 32 27.51 -2.88 22.99
N CYS A 33 26.60 -2.02 22.54
CA CYS A 33 25.20 -2.07 22.95
C CYS A 33 24.55 -3.43 22.67
N GLU A 34 23.58 -3.78 23.49
CA GLU A 34 22.70 -4.90 23.26
C GLU A 34 21.77 -4.58 22.09
N VAL A 35 21.75 -5.43 21.06
CA VAL A 35 20.86 -5.27 19.90
C VAL A 35 19.75 -6.30 19.99
N ILE A 36 18.49 -5.84 19.97
CA ILE A 36 17.29 -6.67 19.90
C ILE A 36 16.72 -6.51 18.50
N ALA A 37 16.71 -7.59 17.71
CA ALA A 37 16.14 -7.59 16.39
C ALA A 37 14.61 -7.76 16.47
N VAL A 38 13.87 -7.03 15.63
CA VAL A 38 12.41 -7.12 15.52
C VAL A 38 12.05 -7.22 14.04
N SER A 39 11.45 -8.35 13.68
CA SER A 39 10.88 -8.61 12.35
C SER A 39 9.36 -8.62 12.45
N ALA A 40 8.70 -8.08 11.44
CA ALA A 40 7.25 -8.06 11.33
C ALA A 40 6.83 -8.94 10.16
N ASP A 41 6.11 -10.03 10.43
CA ASP A 41 5.46 -10.83 9.40
C ASP A 41 4.19 -10.10 8.94
N VAL A 42 4.33 -9.44 7.79
CA VAL A 42 3.24 -8.79 7.05
C VAL A 42 2.98 -9.53 5.74
N GLY A 43 3.35 -10.80 5.65
CA GLY A 43 3.07 -11.70 4.52
C GLY A 43 4.19 -11.82 3.47
N GLN A 44 5.44 -11.54 3.83
CA GLN A 44 6.60 -11.71 2.95
C GLN A 44 7.00 -13.18 2.70
N GLY A 45 6.47 -14.13 3.48
CA GLY A 45 6.65 -15.57 3.26
C GLY A 45 8.03 -16.09 3.68
N THR A 46 8.73 -16.79 2.78
CA THR A 46 9.96 -17.54 3.06
C THR A 46 11.16 -16.68 3.47
N GLU A 47 11.05 -15.35 3.37
CA GLU A 47 12.08 -14.42 3.88
C GLU A 47 12.31 -14.56 5.39
N LEU A 48 11.35 -15.12 6.13
CA LEU A 48 11.45 -15.37 7.57
C LEU A 48 12.18 -16.69 7.92
N ASP A 49 12.44 -17.56 6.93
CA ASP A 49 13.02 -18.87 7.16
C ASP A 49 14.49 -18.79 7.63
N GLY A 50 14.74 -19.31 8.84
CA GLY A 50 16.06 -19.28 9.48
C GLY A 50 16.49 -17.90 9.97
N LEU A 51 15.56 -16.94 10.06
CA LEU A 51 15.85 -15.56 10.45
C LEU A 51 16.39 -15.45 11.88
N GLU A 52 15.88 -16.26 12.82
CA GLU A 52 16.34 -16.28 14.20
C GLU A 52 17.79 -16.74 14.32
N GLU A 53 18.12 -17.88 13.73
CA GLU A 53 19.49 -18.39 13.71
C GLU A 53 20.46 -17.37 13.11
N LYS A 54 20.04 -16.71 12.02
CA LYS A 54 20.83 -15.64 11.38
C LYS A 54 21.05 -14.46 12.33
N ALA A 55 19.99 -13.90 12.90
CA ALA A 55 20.06 -12.73 13.78
C ALA A 55 21.00 -12.98 14.97
N ILE A 56 20.87 -14.14 15.63
CA ILE A 56 21.70 -14.51 16.77
C ILE A 56 23.17 -14.71 16.35
N LYS A 57 23.44 -15.42 15.24
CA LYS A 57 24.80 -15.59 14.71
C LYS A 57 25.47 -14.27 14.35
N THR A 58 24.69 -13.31 13.85
CA THR A 58 25.17 -11.96 13.52
C THR A 58 25.39 -11.07 14.75
N GLY A 59 24.92 -11.50 15.93
CA GLY A 59 25.26 -10.88 17.21
C GLY A 59 24.11 -10.13 17.90
N ALA A 60 22.87 -10.30 17.43
CA ALA A 60 21.68 -9.88 18.17
C ALA A 60 21.53 -10.72 19.45
N SER A 61 21.07 -10.09 20.51
CA SER A 61 20.77 -10.75 21.80
C SER A 61 19.47 -11.57 21.73
N LYS A 62 18.54 -11.13 20.88
CA LYS A 62 17.17 -11.64 20.78
C LYS A 62 16.57 -11.27 19.43
N LEU A 63 15.68 -12.10 18.92
CA LEU A 63 14.80 -11.78 17.79
C LEU A 63 13.35 -11.89 18.22
N TYR A 64 12.56 -10.86 17.88
CA TYR A 64 11.11 -10.93 17.86
C TYR A 64 10.65 -11.11 16.41
N ILE A 65 9.74 -12.07 16.17
CA ILE A 65 8.99 -12.18 14.92
C ILE A 65 7.53 -11.97 15.28
N LEU A 66 6.96 -10.86 14.83
CA LEU A 66 5.59 -10.46 15.13
C LEU A 66 4.69 -10.88 13.99
N ASP A 67 3.70 -11.74 14.24
CA ASP A 67 2.66 -12.01 13.24
C ASP A 67 1.66 -10.86 13.21
N LEU A 68 1.68 -10.09 12.12
CA LEU A 68 0.91 -8.86 11.96
C LEU A 68 0.00 -8.90 10.73
N LYS A 69 -0.20 -10.06 10.09
CA LYS A 69 -0.89 -10.16 8.80
C LYS A 69 -2.34 -9.68 8.86
N ASP A 70 -3.10 -10.09 9.87
CA ASP A 70 -4.50 -9.65 10.01
C ASP A 70 -4.59 -8.17 10.40
N GLU A 71 -3.81 -7.70 11.39
CA GLU A 71 -3.75 -6.27 11.77
C GLU A 71 -3.36 -5.40 10.57
N PHE A 72 -2.41 -5.87 9.75
CA PHE A 72 -1.99 -5.19 8.51
C PHE A 72 -3.13 -5.03 7.51
N VAL A 73 -3.95 -6.07 7.30
CA VAL A 73 -5.08 -5.98 6.37
C VAL A 73 -6.21 -5.14 6.94
N GLU A 74 -6.64 -5.45 8.16
CA GLU A 74 -7.86 -4.89 8.75
C GLU A 74 -7.68 -3.43 9.15
N ASP A 75 -6.55 -3.07 9.76
CA ASP A 75 -6.36 -1.73 10.32
C ASP A 75 -5.66 -0.75 9.37
N TYR A 76 -5.00 -1.24 8.31
CA TYR A 76 -4.22 -0.39 7.39
C TYR A 76 -4.71 -0.47 5.95
N ILE A 77 -4.82 -1.66 5.37
CA ILE A 77 -5.22 -1.82 3.97
C ILE A 77 -6.70 -1.48 3.76
N TYR A 78 -7.59 -2.05 4.56
CA TYR A 78 -9.03 -1.90 4.40
C TYR A 78 -9.54 -0.46 4.53
N PRO A 79 -9.05 0.37 5.47
CA PRO A 79 -9.41 1.79 5.49
C PRO A 79 -9.07 2.53 4.19
N CYS A 80 -7.92 2.22 3.59
CA CYS A 80 -7.53 2.79 2.29
C CYS A 80 -8.33 2.22 1.12
N LEU A 81 -8.63 0.92 1.12
CA LEU A 81 -9.51 0.29 0.13
C LEU A 81 -10.89 0.97 0.14
N LYS A 82 -11.49 1.12 1.33
CA LYS A 82 -12.76 1.84 1.48
C LYS A 82 -12.67 3.27 0.97
N ALA A 83 -11.54 3.94 1.18
CA ALA A 83 -11.32 5.29 0.66
C ALA A 83 -11.14 5.33 -0.87
N ASN A 84 -10.81 4.22 -1.53
CA ASN A 84 -10.21 4.15 -2.87
C ASN A 84 -8.86 4.91 -2.96
N ALA A 85 -8.02 4.83 -1.92
CA ALA A 85 -6.75 5.54 -1.88
C ALA A 85 -5.74 4.99 -2.91
N VAL A 86 -5.45 5.77 -3.94
CA VAL A 86 -4.46 5.44 -4.98
C VAL A 86 -3.51 6.64 -5.12
N TYR A 87 -2.21 6.37 -5.16
CA TYR A 87 -1.20 7.41 -5.33
C TYR A 87 -0.86 7.59 -6.82
N GLU A 88 -0.95 8.84 -7.29
CA GLU A 88 -0.71 9.21 -8.69
C GLU A 88 -1.45 8.32 -9.68
N ASP A 89 -2.73 8.06 -9.38
CA ASP A 89 -3.69 7.28 -10.19
C ASP A 89 -3.40 5.79 -10.40
N VAL A 90 -2.19 5.31 -10.07
CA VAL A 90 -1.78 3.93 -10.35
C VAL A 90 -1.26 3.16 -9.13
N TYR A 91 -0.54 3.79 -8.20
CA TYR A 91 0.14 3.06 -7.13
C TYR A 91 -0.79 2.75 -5.96
N LEU A 92 -0.96 1.46 -5.68
CA LEU A 92 -1.79 0.94 -4.58
C LEU A 92 -1.04 0.87 -3.23
N LEU A 93 -0.05 1.73 -3.02
CA LEU A 93 0.52 2.07 -1.70
C LEU A 93 1.12 0.89 -0.90
N GLY A 94 1.43 -0.24 -1.53
CA GLY A 94 1.82 -1.48 -0.84
C GLY A 94 2.98 -1.34 0.15
N THR A 95 4.04 -0.66 -0.25
CA THR A 95 5.18 -0.36 0.61
C THR A 95 4.75 0.65 1.68
N ALA A 96 3.95 1.65 1.34
CA ALA A 96 3.54 2.66 2.32
C ALA A 96 2.71 2.07 3.49
N PHE A 97 1.88 1.04 3.25
CA PHE A 97 0.99 0.45 4.27
C PHE A 97 1.72 -0.11 5.50
N ALA A 98 2.78 -0.91 5.32
CA ALA A 98 3.31 -1.69 6.45
C ALA A 98 4.09 -0.82 7.46
N ARG A 99 4.64 0.31 6.99
CA ARG A 99 5.64 1.11 7.71
C ARG A 99 5.07 1.76 8.96
N PRO A 100 3.86 2.35 8.96
CA PRO A 100 3.26 2.84 10.19
C PRO A 100 2.98 1.73 11.21
N LEU A 101 2.56 0.53 10.78
CA LEU A 101 2.34 -0.62 11.66
C LEU A 101 3.65 -1.09 12.30
N ILE A 102 4.67 -1.34 11.48
CA ILE A 102 5.98 -1.80 11.96
C ILE A 102 6.60 -0.74 12.88
N GLY A 103 6.52 0.54 12.53
CA GLY A 103 7.00 1.65 13.38
C GLY A 103 6.35 1.67 14.76
N LYS A 104 5.02 1.48 14.83
CA LYS A 104 4.29 1.36 16.10
C LYS A 104 4.75 0.15 16.91
N LYS A 105 4.87 -1.03 16.29
CA LYS A 105 5.33 -2.25 16.99
C LYS A 105 6.78 -2.19 17.46
N LEU A 106 7.65 -1.50 16.73
CA LEU A 106 9.03 -1.25 17.17
C LEU A 106 9.05 -0.44 18.47
N VAL A 107 8.18 0.58 18.59
CA VAL A 107 8.03 1.36 19.82
C VAL A 107 7.51 0.50 20.96
N GLU A 108 6.49 -0.33 20.72
CA GLU A 108 5.94 -1.25 21.73
C GLU A 108 7.03 -2.19 22.28
N ILE A 109 7.82 -2.81 21.41
CA ILE A 109 8.93 -3.69 21.82
C ILE A 109 10.05 -2.90 22.51
N ALA A 110 10.40 -1.71 22.02
CA ALA A 110 11.42 -0.87 22.64
C ALA A 110 11.03 -0.48 24.08
N GLN A 111 9.76 -0.14 24.31
CA GLN A 111 9.25 0.16 25.66
C GLN A 111 9.24 -1.09 26.54
N GLN A 112 8.80 -2.23 26.01
CA GLN A 112 8.78 -3.50 26.74
C GLN A 112 10.18 -3.94 27.18
N GLU A 113 11.18 -3.77 26.32
CA GLU A 113 12.57 -4.16 26.58
C GLU A 113 13.38 -3.09 27.33
N GLY A 114 12.81 -1.90 27.54
CA GLY A 114 13.52 -0.75 28.10
C GLY A 114 14.71 -0.33 27.24
N ALA A 115 14.54 -0.31 25.92
CA ALA A 115 15.57 0.09 24.97
C ALA A 115 15.78 1.62 24.98
N ASP A 116 17.03 2.03 24.77
CA ASP A 116 17.44 3.43 24.76
C ASP A 116 17.27 4.09 23.38
N ALA A 117 17.17 3.29 22.31
CA ALA A 117 17.03 3.77 20.94
C ALA A 117 16.35 2.73 20.03
N ILE A 118 15.79 3.22 18.92
CA ILE A 118 15.31 2.40 17.80
C ILE A 118 16.20 2.65 16.57
N CYS A 119 16.55 1.58 15.86
CA CYS A 119 17.36 1.61 14.65
C CYS A 119 16.58 1.05 13.45
N HIS A 120 16.77 1.63 12.27
CA HIS A 120 16.21 1.12 11.01
C HIS A 120 17.23 1.16 9.86
N GLY A 121 17.04 0.28 8.88
CA GLY A 121 17.90 0.15 7.70
C GLY A 121 17.51 0.99 6.49
N CYS A 122 16.53 1.89 6.58
CA CYS A 122 16.12 2.72 5.44
C CYS A 122 17.25 3.66 4.95
N THR A 123 17.37 3.80 3.63
CA THR A 123 18.31 4.75 3.01
C THR A 123 17.86 6.21 3.18
N GLY A 124 18.80 7.15 3.01
CA GLY A 124 18.52 8.59 3.05
C GLY A 124 17.77 9.15 1.83
N LYS A 125 17.48 8.32 0.81
CA LYS A 125 16.82 8.74 -0.44
C LYS A 125 15.39 8.19 -0.59
N GLY A 126 15.00 7.23 0.24
CA GLY A 126 13.68 6.60 0.18
C GLY A 126 12.64 7.32 1.04
N ASN A 127 11.37 7.04 0.78
CA ASN A 127 10.25 7.53 1.59
C ASN A 127 10.15 6.80 2.94
N ASP A 128 10.63 5.55 3.03
CA ASP A 128 10.45 4.71 4.22
C ASP A 128 11.14 5.26 5.47
N GLN A 129 12.26 5.99 5.34
CA GLN A 129 12.86 6.69 6.47
C GLN A 129 11.86 7.66 7.12
N VAL A 130 11.07 8.37 6.32
CA VAL A 130 10.08 9.33 6.81
C VAL A 130 8.92 8.58 7.47
N ARG A 131 8.44 7.51 6.84
CA ARG A 131 7.30 6.71 7.34
C ARG A 131 7.62 6.05 8.69
N PHE A 132 8.79 5.41 8.82
CA PHE A 132 9.25 4.83 10.08
C PHE A 132 9.45 5.88 11.15
N GLU A 133 10.16 6.96 10.85
CA GLU A 133 10.46 7.97 11.86
C GLU A 133 9.22 8.73 12.35
N LEU A 134 8.28 9.04 11.46
CA LEU A 134 7.03 9.69 11.86
C LEU A 134 6.16 8.76 12.72
N ALA A 135 6.13 7.46 12.41
CA ALA A 135 5.47 6.46 13.24
C ALA A 135 6.12 6.38 14.63
N ILE A 136 7.44 6.27 14.70
CA ILE A 136 8.17 6.23 15.98
C ILE A 136 7.91 7.51 16.78
N LYS A 137 8.01 8.69 16.15
CA LYS A 137 7.75 9.98 16.81
C LYS A 137 6.32 10.12 17.32
N ALA A 138 5.34 9.48 16.67
CA ALA A 138 3.95 9.51 17.12
C ALA A 138 3.73 8.75 18.43
N PHE A 139 4.49 7.67 18.69
CA PHE A 139 4.31 6.81 19.88
C PHE A 139 5.42 6.94 20.93
N ALA A 140 6.60 7.44 20.55
CA ALA A 140 7.72 7.70 21.44
C ALA A 140 8.53 8.91 20.92
N PRO A 141 8.02 10.15 21.08
CA PRO A 141 8.64 11.36 20.53
C PRO A 141 10.06 11.63 21.04
N GLU A 142 10.36 11.17 22.26
CA GLU A 142 11.67 11.34 22.90
C GLU A 142 12.67 10.21 22.54
N MET A 143 12.21 9.16 21.83
CA MET A 143 13.04 8.00 21.49
C MET A 143 14.13 8.40 20.49
N PRO A 144 15.42 8.25 20.83
CA PRO A 144 16.50 8.39 19.88
C PRO A 144 16.33 7.41 18.70
N ILE A 145 16.47 7.92 17.48
CA ILE A 145 16.42 7.10 16.26
C ILE A 145 17.80 7.04 15.63
N ILE A 146 18.29 5.82 15.40
CA ILE A 146 19.54 5.54 14.71
C ILE A 146 19.23 5.14 13.26
N ALA A 147 19.83 5.83 12.31
CA ALA A 147 19.69 5.54 10.88
C ALA A 147 21.09 5.46 10.24
N PRO A 148 21.70 4.26 10.20
CA PRO A 148 23.10 4.08 9.82
C PRO A 148 23.42 4.67 8.45
N TRP A 149 22.56 4.48 7.44
CA TRP A 149 22.70 5.05 6.09
C TRP A 149 22.94 6.56 6.00
N ARG A 150 22.61 7.32 7.04
CA ARG A 150 22.85 8.78 7.09
C ARG A 150 24.15 9.16 7.78
N THR A 151 24.85 8.20 8.40
CA THR A 151 25.95 8.46 9.34
C THR A 151 27.15 7.54 9.21
N TRP A 152 27.00 6.35 8.62
CA TRP A 152 28.09 5.39 8.46
C TRP A 152 28.93 5.70 7.21
N GLU A 153 30.08 5.06 7.12
CA GLU A 153 31.04 5.26 6.02
C GLU A 153 30.84 4.30 4.84
N LEU A 154 29.87 3.37 4.94
CA LEU A 154 29.56 2.41 3.87
C LEU A 154 28.77 3.12 2.75
N LYS A 155 29.32 3.12 1.53
CA LYS A 155 28.81 3.91 0.39
C LYS A 155 28.22 3.06 -0.72
N SER A 156 28.49 1.75 -0.73
CA SER A 156 28.11 0.86 -1.81
C SER A 156 27.70 -0.53 -1.30
N ARG A 157 26.98 -1.27 -2.15
CA ARG A 157 26.66 -2.69 -1.92
C ARG A 157 27.92 -3.53 -1.74
N ASP A 158 28.99 -3.21 -2.45
CA ASP A 158 30.27 -3.91 -2.32
C ASP A 158 30.90 -3.66 -0.95
N ASP A 159 30.83 -2.41 -0.44
CA ASP A 159 31.31 -2.08 0.91
C ASP A 159 30.54 -2.89 1.97
N GLU A 160 29.22 -3.05 1.80
CA GLU A 160 28.38 -3.87 2.69
C GLU A 160 28.77 -5.35 2.66
N ILE A 161 29.06 -5.89 1.47
CA ILE A 161 29.50 -7.28 1.30
C ILE A 161 30.86 -7.49 1.95
N ASP A 162 31.82 -6.60 1.70
CA ASP A 162 33.16 -6.66 2.29
C ASP A 162 33.08 -6.56 3.82
N TYR A 163 32.25 -5.66 4.35
CA TYR A 163 31.99 -5.54 5.77
C TYR A 163 31.35 -6.82 6.34
N ALA A 164 30.37 -7.41 5.67
CA ALA A 164 29.76 -8.66 6.09
C ALA A 164 30.75 -9.84 6.10
N GLN A 165 31.64 -9.92 5.11
CA GLN A 165 32.70 -10.94 5.06
C GLN A 165 33.71 -10.78 6.19
N ALA A 166 34.13 -9.54 6.47
CA ALA A 166 35.04 -9.24 7.57
C ALA A 166 34.47 -9.65 8.94
N HIS A 167 33.15 -9.59 9.09
CA HIS A 167 32.42 -9.96 10.31
C HIS A 167 31.83 -11.38 10.26
N GLN A 168 32.18 -12.19 9.26
CA GLN A 168 31.73 -13.58 9.10
C GLN A 168 30.20 -13.74 9.13
N ILE A 169 29.48 -12.72 8.63
CA ILE A 169 28.03 -12.74 8.56
C ILE A 169 27.60 -13.74 7.48
N PRO A 170 26.69 -14.69 7.79
CA PRO A 170 26.22 -15.64 6.79
C PRO A 170 25.40 -14.92 5.71
N LEU A 171 25.98 -14.81 4.51
CA LEU A 171 25.34 -14.22 3.34
C LEU A 171 24.68 -15.30 2.49
N LYS A 172 23.38 -15.16 2.23
CA LYS A 172 22.67 -15.88 1.15
C LYS A 172 22.69 -15.05 -0.14
N ILE A 173 23.84 -14.52 -0.54
CA ILE A 173 23.94 -13.58 -1.67
C ILE A 173 25.00 -14.09 -2.65
N ASN A 174 24.60 -14.33 -3.90
CA ASN A 174 25.53 -14.42 -5.02
C ASN A 174 25.78 -12.99 -5.54
N ARG A 175 27.02 -12.68 -5.96
CA ARG A 175 27.42 -11.35 -6.48
C ARG A 175 26.63 -10.89 -7.72
N GLU A 176 25.82 -11.74 -8.32
CA GLU A 176 24.98 -11.42 -9.47
C GLU A 176 23.67 -10.77 -9.00
N THR A 177 23.63 -9.44 -9.16
CA THR A 177 22.47 -8.57 -9.41
C THR A 177 21.09 -9.14 -9.06
N ASN A 178 20.61 -8.80 -7.86
CA ASN A 178 19.18 -8.89 -7.53
C ASN A 178 18.63 -7.47 -7.42
N TYR A 179 17.47 -7.22 -8.04
CA TYR A 179 16.72 -5.98 -7.85
C TYR A 179 16.49 -5.69 -6.36
N SER A 180 16.35 -4.41 -6.01
CA SER A 180 15.84 -4.04 -4.70
C SER A 180 14.36 -4.40 -4.64
N LYS A 181 14.03 -5.35 -3.77
CA LYS A 181 12.68 -5.90 -3.64
C LYS A 181 12.09 -5.64 -2.26
N ASP A 182 10.79 -5.44 -2.24
CA ASP A 182 10.03 -5.29 -1.01
C ASP A 182 8.70 -6.03 -1.13
N LYS A 183 8.59 -7.14 -0.40
CA LYS A 183 7.44 -8.04 -0.44
C LYS A 183 6.62 -7.92 0.83
N ASN A 184 5.31 -7.92 0.68
CA ASN A 184 4.36 -8.17 1.75
C ASN A 184 3.09 -8.80 1.18
N LEU A 185 2.10 -9.04 2.04
CA LEU A 185 0.84 -9.66 1.63
C LEU A 185 0.11 -8.86 0.53
N TRP A 186 0.23 -7.54 0.53
CA TRP A 186 -0.49 -6.70 -0.42
C TRP A 186 0.20 -6.64 -1.78
N HIS A 187 1.52 -6.55 -1.82
CA HIS A 187 2.26 -6.38 -3.05
C HIS A 187 3.73 -6.84 -3.00
N LEU A 188 4.38 -6.78 -4.16
CA LEU A 188 5.83 -6.81 -4.34
C LEU A 188 6.27 -5.60 -5.18
N SER A 189 7.31 -4.90 -4.76
CA SER A 189 7.98 -3.87 -5.58
C SER A 189 9.34 -4.33 -6.08
N HIS A 190 9.73 -3.86 -7.26
CA HIS A 190 11.05 -4.03 -7.88
C HIS A 190 11.63 -2.67 -8.26
N GLU A 191 12.85 -2.38 -7.82
CA GLU A 191 13.57 -1.14 -8.12
C GLU A 191 15.07 -1.40 -8.36
N GLY A 192 15.74 -0.43 -8.99
CA GLY A 192 17.18 -0.43 -9.25
C GLY A 192 17.58 -1.10 -10.57
N LEU A 193 18.89 -1.19 -10.81
CA LEU A 193 19.47 -1.80 -12.01
C LEU A 193 18.92 -1.17 -13.31
N ASP A 194 18.55 -1.98 -14.29
CA ASP A 194 18.02 -1.53 -15.58
C ASP A 194 16.66 -0.82 -15.47
N LEU A 195 15.91 -1.00 -14.38
CA LEU A 195 14.67 -0.24 -14.15
C LEU A 195 14.92 1.25 -13.83
N GLU A 196 16.15 1.66 -13.51
CA GLU A 196 16.47 3.07 -13.25
C GLU A 196 16.35 3.96 -14.50
N ASP A 197 16.52 3.39 -15.71
CA ASP A 197 16.26 4.10 -16.96
C ASP A 197 14.82 3.82 -17.42
N PRO A 198 13.91 4.83 -17.43
CA PRO A 198 12.53 4.65 -17.86
C PRO A 198 12.37 4.28 -19.34
N GLN A 199 13.43 4.31 -20.14
CA GLN A 199 13.40 3.82 -21.52
C GLN A 199 13.48 2.29 -21.63
N ASN A 200 13.94 1.61 -20.59
CA ASN A 200 14.06 0.16 -20.60
C ASN A 200 12.70 -0.49 -20.34
N GLU A 201 12.30 -1.45 -21.17
CA GLU A 201 11.14 -2.30 -20.89
C GLU A 201 11.46 -3.23 -19.71
N PRO A 202 10.56 -3.37 -18.71
CA PRO A 202 10.78 -4.33 -17.64
C PRO A 202 10.84 -5.75 -18.19
N LYS A 203 11.85 -6.51 -17.75
CA LYS A 203 11.97 -7.94 -18.08
C LYS A 203 11.02 -8.76 -17.20
N TYR A 204 9.71 -8.62 -17.42
CA TYR A 204 8.68 -9.21 -16.57
C TYR A 204 8.88 -10.72 -16.33
N ASP A 205 9.21 -11.48 -17.38
CA ASP A 205 9.46 -12.92 -17.28
C ASP A 205 10.61 -13.29 -16.32
N GLU A 206 11.53 -12.36 -16.01
CA GLU A 206 12.66 -12.57 -15.10
C GLU A 206 12.38 -12.08 -13.67
N ILE A 207 11.45 -11.13 -13.47
CA ILE A 207 11.26 -10.43 -12.19
C ILE A 207 9.97 -10.78 -11.45
N LEU A 208 8.92 -11.24 -12.16
CA LEU A 208 7.62 -11.49 -11.53
C LEU A 208 7.70 -12.66 -10.53
N GLU A 209 7.15 -12.46 -9.33
CA GLU A 209 7.07 -13.51 -8.30
C GLU A 209 5.66 -13.74 -7.74
N MET A 210 4.74 -12.79 -7.96
CA MET A 210 3.36 -12.88 -7.48
C MET A 210 2.39 -13.30 -8.59
N GLY A 211 2.86 -13.42 -9.83
CA GLY A 211 2.03 -13.80 -10.97
C GLY A 211 2.81 -14.08 -12.24
N VAL A 212 2.09 -14.02 -13.36
CA VAL A 212 2.64 -14.19 -14.71
C VAL A 212 2.34 -12.96 -15.57
N THR A 213 2.98 -12.85 -16.74
CA THR A 213 2.62 -11.83 -17.74
C THR A 213 1.24 -12.09 -18.34
N PRO A 214 0.54 -11.05 -18.85
CA PRO A 214 -0.74 -11.22 -19.56
C PRO A 214 -0.67 -12.24 -20.72
N GLU A 215 0.47 -12.32 -21.40
CA GLU A 215 0.76 -13.25 -22.49
C GLU A 215 0.77 -14.71 -22.00
N GLN A 216 1.36 -14.96 -20.84
CA GLN A 216 1.47 -16.29 -20.22
C GLN A 216 0.22 -16.70 -19.42
N ALA A 217 -0.65 -15.76 -19.09
CA ALA A 217 -1.90 -16.04 -18.40
C ALA A 217 -2.84 -16.95 -19.23
N PRO A 218 -3.70 -17.78 -18.59
CA PRO A 218 -4.57 -18.74 -19.26
C PRO A 218 -5.46 -18.14 -20.35
N ASP A 219 -5.68 -18.89 -21.43
CA ASP A 219 -6.63 -18.56 -22.51
C ASP A 219 -8.10 -18.79 -22.13
N THR A 220 -8.37 -19.21 -20.89
CA THR A 220 -9.73 -19.37 -20.36
C THR A 220 -10.01 -18.32 -19.28
N PRO A 221 -11.08 -17.52 -19.40
CA PRO A 221 -11.43 -16.53 -18.38
C PRO A 221 -11.76 -17.17 -17.04
N THR A 222 -11.26 -16.55 -15.97
CA THR A 222 -11.61 -16.90 -14.59
C THR A 222 -12.75 -16.01 -14.12
N TYR A 223 -13.81 -16.58 -13.54
CA TYR A 223 -14.88 -15.81 -12.91
C TYR A 223 -14.76 -15.89 -11.40
N ILE A 224 -14.90 -14.75 -10.73
CA ILE A 224 -14.98 -14.67 -9.28
C ILE A 224 -16.17 -13.80 -8.87
N THR A 225 -16.70 -14.06 -7.68
CA THR A 225 -17.68 -13.20 -7.00
C THR A 225 -17.11 -12.76 -5.66
N LEU A 226 -17.05 -11.46 -5.42
CA LEU A 226 -16.69 -10.88 -4.13
C LEU A 226 -17.94 -10.36 -3.42
N THR A 227 -18.10 -10.72 -2.15
CA THR A 227 -19.15 -10.18 -1.28
C THR A 227 -18.55 -9.12 -0.37
N PHE A 228 -19.23 -7.98 -0.24
CA PHE A 228 -18.84 -6.88 0.63
C PHE A 228 -19.90 -6.59 1.69
N GLU A 229 -19.45 -6.18 2.88
CA GLU A 229 -20.26 -5.61 3.95
C GLU A 229 -19.65 -4.27 4.38
N SER A 230 -20.41 -3.19 4.26
CA SER A 230 -20.02 -1.81 4.58
C SER A 230 -18.63 -1.40 4.04
N GLY A 231 -18.36 -1.77 2.79
CA GLY A 231 -17.11 -1.50 2.07
C GLY A 231 -15.98 -2.50 2.30
N ILE A 232 -16.16 -3.49 3.18
CA ILE A 232 -15.16 -4.51 3.51
C ILE A 232 -15.47 -5.82 2.78
N PRO A 233 -14.51 -6.45 2.08
CA PRO A 233 -14.73 -7.75 1.46
C PRO A 233 -14.82 -8.86 2.54
N THR A 234 -15.87 -9.67 2.51
CA THR A 234 -16.14 -10.71 3.53
C THR A 234 -16.20 -12.12 2.98
N ALA A 235 -16.45 -12.29 1.67
CA ALA A 235 -16.45 -13.60 1.03
C ALA A 235 -15.96 -13.57 -0.42
N LEU A 236 -15.38 -14.69 -0.87
CA LEU A 236 -14.95 -14.95 -2.23
C LEU A 236 -15.62 -16.24 -2.72
N ASN A 237 -16.36 -16.16 -3.81
CA ASN A 237 -17.12 -17.29 -4.39
C ASN A 237 -18.06 -17.97 -3.37
N GLY A 238 -18.64 -17.19 -2.46
CA GLY A 238 -19.53 -17.67 -1.40
C GLY A 238 -18.82 -18.24 -0.17
N GLU A 239 -17.49 -18.37 -0.18
CA GLU A 239 -16.69 -18.77 0.98
C GLU A 239 -16.32 -17.54 1.81
N LYS A 240 -16.70 -17.52 3.09
CA LYS A 240 -16.31 -16.45 4.03
C LYS A 240 -14.83 -16.52 4.33
N LEU A 241 -14.14 -15.39 4.28
CA LEU A 241 -12.70 -15.28 4.50
C LEU A 241 -12.38 -14.08 5.39
N GLY A 242 -11.40 -14.26 6.27
CA GLY A 242 -10.76 -13.16 7.00
C GLY A 242 -9.82 -12.36 6.08
N GLY A 243 -9.32 -11.24 6.60
CA GLY A 243 -8.53 -10.28 5.83
C GLY A 243 -7.33 -10.89 5.13
N GLN A 244 -6.47 -11.59 5.89
CA GLN A 244 -5.29 -12.24 5.32
C GLN A 244 -5.66 -13.23 4.21
N ALA A 245 -6.59 -14.15 4.49
CA ALA A 245 -6.96 -15.22 3.57
C ALA A 245 -7.60 -14.68 2.28
N MET A 246 -8.38 -13.59 2.37
CA MET A 246 -8.97 -12.90 1.23
C MET A 246 -7.88 -12.39 0.28
N VAL A 247 -6.90 -11.66 0.80
CA VAL A 247 -5.82 -11.09 -0.02
C VAL A 247 -4.93 -12.19 -0.60
N THR A 248 -4.58 -13.22 0.18
CA THR A 248 -3.78 -14.36 -0.32
C THR A 248 -4.46 -15.04 -1.51
N LYS A 249 -5.73 -15.45 -1.38
CA LYS A 249 -6.45 -16.12 -2.47
C LYS A 249 -6.60 -15.23 -3.70
N LEU A 250 -6.84 -13.94 -3.52
CA LEU A 250 -6.93 -13.00 -4.64
C LEU A 250 -5.58 -12.73 -5.30
N ASN A 251 -4.48 -12.78 -4.55
CA ASN A 251 -3.15 -12.72 -5.15
C ASN A 251 -2.87 -13.94 -6.02
N GLU A 252 -3.21 -15.15 -5.54
CA GLU A 252 -3.06 -16.38 -6.33
C GLU A 252 -3.88 -16.33 -7.63
N ILE A 253 -5.17 -15.98 -7.52
CA ILE A 253 -6.08 -15.90 -8.67
C ILE A 253 -5.66 -14.78 -9.63
N GLY A 254 -5.37 -13.59 -9.10
CA GLY A 254 -5.00 -12.42 -9.87
C GLY A 254 -3.65 -12.61 -10.56
N GLY A 255 -2.67 -13.12 -9.83
CA GLY A 255 -1.34 -13.45 -10.34
C GLY A 255 -1.38 -14.46 -11.48
N ALA A 256 -2.15 -15.54 -11.32
CA ALA A 256 -2.36 -16.53 -12.39
C ALA A 256 -3.04 -15.94 -13.64
N ASN A 257 -3.81 -14.86 -13.51
CA ASN A 257 -4.47 -14.17 -14.62
C ASN A 257 -3.66 -12.93 -15.11
N GLY A 258 -2.45 -12.71 -14.61
CA GLY A 258 -1.57 -11.58 -14.97
C GLY A 258 -2.09 -10.21 -14.54
N ILE A 259 -2.89 -10.15 -13.49
CA ILE A 259 -3.52 -8.91 -12.98
C ILE A 259 -2.55 -8.15 -12.06
N GLY A 260 -2.60 -6.82 -12.13
CA GLY A 260 -2.00 -5.94 -11.11
C GLY A 260 -0.52 -5.65 -11.31
N LEU A 261 -0.04 -5.73 -12.55
CA LEU A 261 1.28 -5.24 -12.94
C LEU A 261 1.23 -3.73 -13.16
N ILE A 262 2.08 -2.98 -12.47
CA ILE A 262 2.19 -1.52 -12.56
C ILE A 262 3.64 -1.18 -12.84
N ASP A 263 3.90 -0.34 -13.83
CA ASP A 263 5.20 0.30 -14.09
C ASP A 263 4.99 1.80 -14.12
N MET A 264 5.69 2.53 -13.26
CA MET A 264 5.49 3.97 -13.13
C MET A 264 6.76 4.70 -12.73
N VAL A 265 6.78 5.99 -13.05
CA VAL A 265 7.71 6.97 -12.48
C VAL A 265 6.94 7.81 -11.45
N GLU A 266 7.17 7.52 -10.17
CA GLU A 266 6.51 8.19 -9.05
C GLU A 266 7.25 9.46 -8.60
N ASN A 267 6.53 10.37 -7.94
CA ASN A 267 7.09 11.50 -7.21
C ASN A 267 7.31 11.14 -5.74
N ARG A 268 8.58 11.01 -5.31
CA ARG A 268 8.89 10.77 -3.90
C ARG A 268 8.70 12.04 -3.07
N LEU A 269 8.33 11.85 -1.81
CA LEU A 269 8.15 12.96 -0.85
C LEU A 269 9.43 13.81 -0.72
N VAL A 270 10.59 13.16 -0.83
CA VAL A 270 11.90 13.82 -0.75
C VAL A 270 12.29 14.60 -2.01
N GLY A 271 11.36 14.78 -2.96
CA GLY A 271 11.51 15.69 -4.11
C GLY A 271 12.17 15.08 -5.34
N MET A 272 12.47 13.78 -5.34
CA MET A 272 13.03 13.07 -6.51
C MET A 272 11.98 12.20 -7.19
N LYS A 273 12.17 11.94 -8.48
CA LYS A 273 11.43 10.90 -9.19
C LYS A 273 12.12 9.56 -9.04
N SER A 274 11.34 8.49 -8.96
CA SER A 274 11.84 7.12 -8.97
C SER A 274 10.97 6.27 -9.88
N ARG A 275 11.57 5.35 -10.61
CA ARG A 275 10.83 4.32 -11.34
C ARG A 275 10.75 3.06 -10.49
N GLY A 276 9.58 2.44 -10.47
CA GLY A 276 9.35 1.18 -9.79
C GLY A 276 8.33 0.34 -10.56
N VAL A 277 8.55 -0.97 -10.53
CA VAL A 277 7.61 -1.97 -11.04
C VAL A 277 6.96 -2.68 -9.86
N TYR A 278 5.65 -2.81 -9.87
CA TYR A 278 4.88 -3.35 -8.76
C TYR A 278 3.94 -4.47 -9.21
N GLU A 279 3.82 -5.49 -8.36
CA GLU A 279 2.85 -6.57 -8.49
C GLU A 279 1.84 -6.46 -7.34
N THR A 280 0.60 -6.07 -7.63
CA THR A 280 -0.48 -5.94 -6.63
C THR A 280 -1.77 -6.66 -7.06
N PRO A 281 -1.72 -7.97 -7.36
CA PRO A 281 -2.81 -8.69 -8.02
C PRO A 281 -4.14 -8.62 -7.24
N GLY A 282 -4.13 -9.02 -5.97
CA GLY A 282 -5.34 -9.05 -5.16
C GLY A 282 -5.87 -7.65 -4.86
N GLY A 283 -4.98 -6.69 -4.62
CA GLY A 283 -5.36 -5.30 -4.39
C GLY A 283 -6.03 -4.66 -5.61
N THR A 284 -5.51 -4.88 -6.82
CA THR A 284 -6.13 -4.37 -8.05
C THR A 284 -7.55 -4.94 -8.24
N ILE A 285 -7.76 -6.21 -7.92
CA ILE A 285 -9.10 -6.84 -7.96
C ILE A 285 -10.03 -6.21 -6.93
N LEU A 286 -9.59 -6.07 -5.68
CA LEU A 286 -10.38 -5.49 -4.61
C LEU A 286 -10.80 -4.06 -4.90
N TYR A 287 -9.87 -3.21 -5.36
CA TYR A 287 -10.17 -1.83 -5.72
C TYR A 287 -11.20 -1.75 -6.85
N LYS A 288 -11.04 -2.58 -7.90
CA LYS A 288 -11.99 -2.60 -9.01
C LYS A 288 -13.38 -3.05 -8.54
N ALA A 289 -13.46 -4.10 -7.72
CA ALA A 289 -14.72 -4.58 -7.20
C ALA A 289 -15.41 -3.54 -6.30
N HIS A 290 -14.65 -2.94 -5.37
CA HIS A 290 -15.15 -1.92 -4.45
C HIS A 290 -15.73 -0.70 -5.19
N GLN A 291 -14.99 -0.15 -6.16
CA GLN A 291 -15.46 0.98 -6.99
C GLN A 291 -16.74 0.66 -7.77
N LEU A 292 -16.87 -0.56 -8.29
CA LEU A 292 -18.08 -1.00 -8.99
C LEU A 292 -19.28 -1.06 -8.04
N LEU A 293 -19.10 -1.59 -6.83
CA LEU A 293 -20.18 -1.63 -5.84
C LEU A 293 -20.62 -0.22 -5.42
N GLU A 294 -19.67 0.70 -5.23
CA GLU A 294 -19.96 2.11 -4.94
C GLU A 294 -20.79 2.77 -6.03
N SER A 295 -20.59 2.41 -7.31
CA SER A 295 -21.32 2.97 -8.45
C SER A 295 -22.84 2.80 -8.39
N ILE A 296 -23.31 1.79 -7.65
CA ILE A 296 -24.74 1.55 -7.45
C ILE A 296 -25.20 1.84 -6.02
N THR A 297 -24.31 2.17 -5.08
CA THR A 297 -24.66 2.35 -3.66
C THR A 297 -24.41 3.77 -3.12
N LEU A 298 -23.69 4.62 -3.86
CA LEU A 298 -23.45 6.02 -3.51
C LEU A 298 -24.22 6.97 -4.43
N ASP A 299 -24.75 8.05 -3.87
CA ASP A 299 -25.30 9.13 -4.67
C ASP A 299 -24.18 9.92 -5.39
N LYS A 300 -24.57 10.68 -6.41
CA LYS A 300 -23.66 11.40 -7.28
C LYS A 300 -22.71 12.35 -6.53
N GLU A 301 -23.22 13.18 -5.62
CA GLU A 301 -22.41 14.22 -4.98
C GLU A 301 -21.45 13.61 -3.96
N THR A 302 -21.91 12.60 -3.21
CA THR A 302 -21.04 11.84 -2.30
C THR A 302 -19.92 11.14 -3.07
N MET A 303 -20.25 10.46 -4.17
CA MET A 303 -19.25 9.79 -5.02
C MET A 303 -18.19 10.76 -5.54
N HIS A 304 -18.61 11.91 -6.09
CA HIS A 304 -17.69 12.90 -6.62
C HIS A 304 -16.82 13.54 -5.52
N TYR A 305 -17.39 13.87 -4.36
CA TYR A 305 -16.61 14.43 -3.26
C TYR A 305 -15.59 13.42 -2.70
N LYS A 306 -16.00 12.15 -2.60
CA LYS A 306 -15.13 11.06 -2.14
C LYS A 306 -13.89 10.87 -3.02
N GLN A 307 -13.94 11.19 -4.32
CA GLN A 307 -12.75 11.15 -5.18
C GLN A 307 -11.63 12.09 -4.68
N GLY A 308 -11.98 13.31 -4.25
CA GLY A 308 -11.01 14.24 -3.66
C GLY A 308 -10.47 13.74 -2.31
N VAL A 309 -11.33 13.10 -1.50
CA VAL A 309 -10.92 12.46 -0.24
C VAL A 309 -9.94 11.31 -0.50
N ALA A 310 -10.20 10.48 -1.51
CA ALA A 310 -9.37 9.34 -1.88
C ALA A 310 -7.94 9.75 -2.22
N ILE A 311 -7.79 10.80 -3.04
CA ILE A 311 -6.49 11.40 -3.39
C ILE A 311 -5.76 11.80 -2.11
N LYS A 312 -6.43 12.57 -1.24
CA LYS A 312 -5.78 13.06 -0.03
C LYS A 312 -5.41 11.94 0.94
N PHE A 313 -6.24 10.91 1.04
CA PHE A 313 -5.96 9.73 1.86
C PHE A 313 -4.71 9.00 1.37
N GLY A 314 -4.58 8.82 0.05
CA GLY A 314 -3.40 8.22 -0.57
C GLY A 314 -2.12 9.01 -0.30
N GLU A 315 -2.16 10.34 -0.42
CA GLU A 315 -1.04 11.22 -0.08
C GLU A 315 -0.61 11.08 1.39
N ILE A 316 -1.58 11.05 2.31
CA ILE A 316 -1.30 10.93 3.75
C ILE A 316 -0.50 9.67 4.04
N LEU A 317 -0.94 8.53 3.49
CA LEU A 317 -0.24 7.26 3.68
C LEU A 317 1.13 7.29 3.01
N TYR A 318 1.19 7.74 1.74
CA TYR A 318 2.45 7.83 0.99
C TYR A 318 3.51 8.67 1.73
N ASN A 319 3.08 9.78 2.34
CA ASN A 319 3.94 10.74 3.04
C ASN A 319 4.25 10.34 4.49
N GLY A 320 3.81 9.17 4.96
CA GLY A 320 4.07 8.70 6.33
C GLY A 320 3.24 9.42 7.41
N GLN A 321 2.17 10.10 7.03
CA GLN A 321 1.32 10.90 7.92
C GLN A 321 0.14 10.09 8.50
N TRP A 322 0.29 8.76 8.61
CA TRP A 322 -0.77 7.87 9.08
C TRP A 322 -1.30 8.24 10.46
N PHE A 323 -0.44 8.60 11.40
CA PHE A 323 -0.83 8.96 12.77
C PHE A 323 -1.15 10.46 12.91
N THR A 324 -2.03 10.99 12.05
CA THR A 324 -2.48 12.39 12.09
C THR A 324 -4.00 12.50 12.27
N PRO A 325 -4.50 13.58 12.91
CA PRO A 325 -5.94 13.81 13.05
C PRO A 325 -6.69 13.92 11.72
N LEU A 326 -6.02 14.41 10.66
CA LEU A 326 -6.64 14.48 9.33
C LEU A 326 -6.93 13.07 8.80
N ARG A 327 -6.01 12.11 8.95
CA ARG A 327 -6.24 10.71 8.56
C ARG A 327 -7.47 10.15 9.27
N GLU A 328 -7.59 10.37 10.59
CA GLU A 328 -8.73 9.92 11.39
C GLU A 328 -10.06 10.53 10.92
N ALA A 329 -10.07 11.84 10.65
CA ALA A 329 -11.25 12.53 10.16
C ALA A 329 -11.69 12.01 8.78
N LEU A 330 -10.73 11.74 7.89
CA LEU A 330 -11.04 11.14 6.58
C LEU A 330 -11.53 9.70 6.72
N SER A 331 -10.96 8.89 7.62
CA SER A 331 -11.47 7.54 7.92
C SER A 331 -12.92 7.61 8.40
N ALA A 332 -13.25 8.51 9.33
CA ALA A 332 -14.62 8.66 9.83
C ALA A 332 -15.60 9.09 8.72
N PHE A 333 -15.18 9.97 7.81
CA PHE A 333 -15.97 10.31 6.61
C PHE A 333 -16.19 9.07 5.73
N VAL A 334 -15.12 8.33 5.43
CA VAL A 334 -15.16 7.12 4.58
C VAL A 334 -16.04 6.04 5.21
N ASP A 335 -15.94 5.82 6.52
CA ASP A 335 -16.78 4.86 7.24
C ASP A 335 -18.25 5.23 7.13
N LYS A 336 -18.59 6.52 7.27
CA LYS A 336 -19.96 6.99 7.16
C LYS A 336 -20.54 6.77 5.76
N VAL A 337 -19.79 7.08 4.71
CA VAL A 337 -20.28 6.93 3.33
C VAL A 337 -20.32 5.46 2.90
N SER A 338 -19.50 4.60 3.51
CA SER A 338 -19.46 3.17 3.18
C SER A 338 -20.51 2.32 3.89
N GLU A 339 -21.35 2.85 4.80
CA GLU A 339 -22.35 2.09 5.58
C GLU A 339 -23.19 1.14 4.70
N ASN A 340 -23.64 1.63 3.53
CA ASN A 340 -24.49 0.90 2.59
C ASN A 340 -23.72 0.24 1.42
N VAL A 341 -22.39 0.30 1.40
CA VAL A 341 -21.56 -0.33 0.35
C VAL A 341 -21.47 -1.83 0.64
N SER A 342 -22.60 -2.53 0.51
CA SER A 342 -22.73 -3.96 0.75
C SER A 342 -23.43 -4.62 -0.43
N GLY A 343 -22.98 -5.82 -0.81
CA GLY A 343 -23.49 -6.50 -2.00
C GLY A 343 -22.48 -7.47 -2.60
N GLU A 344 -22.75 -7.93 -3.81
CA GLU A 344 -21.87 -8.85 -4.54
C GLU A 344 -21.40 -8.24 -5.87
N VAL A 345 -20.13 -8.45 -6.18
CA VAL A 345 -19.52 -8.04 -7.44
C VAL A 345 -18.92 -9.26 -8.11
N LYS A 346 -19.46 -9.62 -9.28
CA LYS A 346 -18.91 -10.67 -10.12
C LYS A 346 -17.97 -10.07 -11.16
N LEU A 347 -16.75 -10.60 -11.22
CA LEU A 347 -15.71 -10.16 -12.15
C LEU A 347 -15.29 -11.30 -13.08
N LYS A 348 -14.96 -10.94 -14.31
CA LYS A 348 -14.27 -11.78 -15.27
C LYS A 348 -12.81 -11.33 -15.34
N LEU A 349 -11.89 -12.21 -14.99
CA LEU A 349 -10.45 -12.00 -15.08
C LEU A 349 -9.91 -12.71 -16.31
N TYR A 350 -9.13 -12.01 -17.13
CA TYR A 350 -8.59 -12.57 -18.35
C TYR A 350 -7.37 -11.78 -18.83
N LYS A 351 -6.20 -12.43 -18.90
CA LYS A 351 -4.97 -11.88 -19.47
C LYS A 351 -4.72 -10.41 -19.12
N GLY A 352 -4.47 -10.14 -17.85
CA GLY A 352 -4.21 -8.78 -17.34
C GLY A 352 -5.43 -7.88 -17.17
N ASN A 353 -6.62 -8.32 -17.61
CA ASN A 353 -7.83 -7.48 -17.58
C ASN A 353 -8.85 -7.95 -16.54
N ILE A 354 -9.53 -6.96 -15.95
CA ILE A 354 -10.67 -7.15 -15.05
C ILE A 354 -11.91 -6.53 -15.70
N THR A 355 -12.89 -7.37 -16.06
CA THR A 355 -14.16 -6.93 -16.65
C THR A 355 -15.32 -7.16 -15.67
N PRO A 356 -16.19 -6.17 -15.41
CA PRO A 356 -17.40 -6.38 -14.63
C PRO A 356 -18.31 -7.40 -15.33
N ALA A 357 -18.82 -8.38 -14.59
CA ALA A 357 -19.80 -9.35 -15.09
C ALA A 357 -21.20 -9.08 -14.53
N SER A 358 -21.31 -8.78 -13.23
CA SER A 358 -22.57 -8.34 -12.60
C SER A 358 -22.29 -7.66 -11.27
N ILE A 359 -23.20 -6.82 -10.82
CA ILE A 359 -23.17 -6.16 -9.50
C ILE A 359 -24.58 -6.28 -8.91
N THR A 360 -24.69 -6.67 -7.65
CA THR A 360 -25.97 -6.71 -6.92
C THR A 360 -25.79 -6.09 -5.54
N SER A 361 -26.80 -5.40 -5.06
CA SER A 361 -26.80 -4.83 -3.71
C SER A 361 -28.23 -4.72 -3.19
N PRO A 362 -28.50 -5.05 -1.92
CA PRO A 362 -29.78 -4.73 -1.28
C PRO A 362 -29.96 -3.22 -1.04
N TYR A 363 -28.90 -2.42 -1.20
CA TYR A 363 -28.89 -0.97 -1.02
C TYR A 363 -28.67 -0.21 -2.34
N THR A 364 -28.99 -0.85 -3.47
CA THR A 364 -28.84 -0.22 -4.79
C THR A 364 -29.70 1.04 -4.90
N LEU A 365 -29.08 2.13 -5.37
CA LEU A 365 -29.74 3.37 -5.77
C LEU A 365 -30.15 3.34 -7.25
N TYR A 366 -29.74 2.31 -8.00
CA TYR A 366 -30.21 2.08 -9.35
C TYR A 366 -31.64 1.54 -9.33
N SER A 367 -32.56 2.28 -9.97
CA SER A 367 -33.94 1.85 -10.20
C SER A 367 -34.14 1.61 -11.70
N GLU A 368 -34.31 0.35 -12.09
CA GLU A 368 -34.62 -0.02 -13.48
C GLU A 368 -35.91 0.65 -13.95
N GLN A 369 -36.90 0.80 -13.07
CA GLN A 369 -38.17 1.43 -13.38
C GLN A 369 -37.97 2.90 -13.78
N ILE A 370 -37.22 3.69 -13.00
CA ILE A 370 -37.00 5.12 -13.29
C ILE A 370 -36.07 5.31 -14.51
N ALA A 371 -35.14 4.37 -14.74
CA ALA A 371 -34.18 4.45 -15.84
C ALA A 371 -34.70 3.89 -17.17
N SER A 372 -35.88 3.26 -17.18
CA SER A 372 -36.43 2.57 -18.33
C SER A 372 -36.75 3.53 -19.48
N PHE A 373 -36.70 3.00 -20.71
CA PHE A 373 -37.26 3.66 -21.90
C PHE A 373 -38.66 3.12 -22.25
N GLY A 374 -39.18 2.18 -21.46
CA GLY A 374 -40.53 1.64 -21.62
C GLY A 374 -41.62 2.60 -21.15
N GLU A 375 -42.89 2.20 -21.30
CA GLU A 375 -44.00 2.95 -20.71
C GLU A 375 -43.95 2.82 -19.18
N ASP A 376 -43.66 3.92 -18.48
CA ASP A 376 -43.84 4.02 -17.04
C ASP A 376 -44.26 5.43 -16.60
N ASP A 377 -44.94 5.51 -15.46
CA ASP A 377 -45.39 6.75 -14.80
C ASP A 377 -44.47 7.15 -13.63
N SER A 378 -43.25 6.60 -13.56
CA SER A 378 -42.33 6.78 -12.43
C SER A 378 -41.45 8.04 -12.56
N TYR A 379 -41.41 8.66 -13.74
CA TYR A 379 -40.68 9.91 -14.00
C TYR A 379 -41.51 10.89 -14.86
N ASP A 380 -41.86 12.06 -14.33
CA ASP A 380 -42.54 13.10 -15.11
C ASP A 380 -41.54 13.84 -16.02
N GLN A 381 -41.57 13.51 -17.31
CA GLN A 381 -40.69 14.12 -18.30
C GLN A 381 -40.91 15.63 -18.47
N ASN A 382 -42.07 16.17 -18.10
CA ASN A 382 -42.38 17.60 -18.23
C ASN A 382 -41.54 18.46 -17.27
N ASP A 383 -41.14 17.92 -16.12
CA ASP A 383 -40.31 18.62 -15.14
C ASP A 383 -38.93 18.99 -15.71
N SER A 384 -38.43 18.23 -16.68
CA SER A 384 -37.12 18.44 -17.30
C SER A 384 -36.98 19.83 -17.91
N ALA A 385 -38.04 20.38 -18.53
CA ALA A 385 -38.01 21.71 -19.14
C ALA A 385 -37.87 22.81 -18.09
N GLY A 386 -38.59 22.69 -16.97
CA GLY A 386 -38.48 23.60 -15.83
C GLY A 386 -37.10 23.55 -15.20
N PHE A 387 -36.60 22.33 -14.94
CA PHE A 387 -35.26 22.09 -14.42
C PHE A 387 -34.16 22.72 -15.30
N ILE A 388 -34.16 22.46 -16.62
CA ILE A 388 -33.16 22.99 -17.55
C ILE A 388 -33.18 24.53 -17.57
N ASN A 389 -34.36 25.14 -17.55
CA ASN A 389 -34.50 26.60 -17.54
C ASN A 389 -33.91 27.23 -16.27
N LEU A 390 -34.13 26.62 -15.10
CA LEU A 390 -33.63 27.12 -13.82
C LEU A 390 -32.14 26.82 -13.63
N PHE A 391 -31.72 25.58 -13.88
CA PHE A 391 -30.32 25.16 -13.74
C PHE A 391 -29.41 25.86 -14.75
N GLY A 392 -29.87 26.05 -15.99
CA GLY A 392 -29.14 26.73 -17.05
C GLY A 392 -29.19 28.26 -16.98
N LEU A 393 -29.95 28.85 -16.04
CA LEU A 393 -30.14 30.31 -15.96
C LEU A 393 -28.80 31.08 -15.86
N PRO A 394 -27.81 30.69 -15.03
CA PRO A 394 -26.53 31.39 -14.97
C PRO A 394 -25.79 31.39 -16.31
N ILE A 395 -25.82 30.28 -17.05
CA ILE A 395 -25.19 30.16 -18.39
C ILE A 395 -25.86 31.12 -19.37
N LYS A 396 -27.19 31.15 -19.39
CA LYS A 396 -27.99 32.06 -20.22
C LYS A 396 -27.68 33.53 -19.92
N VAL A 397 -27.64 33.91 -18.64
CA VAL A 397 -27.33 35.29 -18.22
C VAL A 397 -25.91 35.69 -18.63
N ALA A 398 -24.91 34.84 -18.39
CA ALA A 398 -23.53 35.12 -18.80
C ALA A 398 -23.43 35.37 -20.32
N ALA A 399 -24.11 34.56 -21.14
CA ALA A 399 -24.15 34.74 -22.59
C ALA A 399 -24.85 36.05 -23.00
N MET A 400 -25.93 36.44 -22.32
CA MET A 400 -26.62 37.72 -22.55
C MET A 400 -25.70 38.90 -22.24
N GLN A 401 -24.99 38.88 -21.11
CA GLN A 401 -24.07 39.96 -20.72
C GLN A 401 -22.89 40.10 -21.69
N LYS A 402 -22.26 38.99 -22.11
CA LYS A 402 -21.18 39.00 -23.10
C LYS A 402 -21.58 39.69 -24.43
N LYS A 403 -22.83 39.51 -24.88
CA LYS A 403 -23.35 40.20 -26.08
C LYS A 403 -23.46 41.71 -25.90
N THR A 404 -23.64 42.20 -24.68
CA THR A 404 -23.66 43.65 -24.40
C THR A 404 -22.26 44.25 -24.37
N TRP A 405 -21.27 43.46 -23.91
CA TRP A 405 -19.87 43.89 -23.87
C TRP A 405 -19.27 44.02 -25.26
N ASN A 406 -19.53 43.07 -26.15
CA ASN A 406 -19.01 43.07 -27.53
C ASN A 406 -19.69 44.11 -28.46
N LYS A 407 -20.65 44.88 -27.95
CA LYS A 407 -21.32 45.98 -28.67
C LYS A 407 -20.78 47.36 -28.27
N LYS A 408 -19.89 47.42 -27.27
CA LYS A 408 -19.08 48.60 -26.93
C LYS A 408 -17.68 48.40 -27.50
#